data_AF-E9RUF7-F1
#
_entry.id   AF-E9RUF7-F1
#
_cell.length_a   1.000
_cell.length_b   1.000
_cell.length_c   1.000
_cell.angle_alpha   90.00
_cell.angle_beta   90.00
_cell.angle_gamma   90.00
#
_symmetry.space_group_name_H-M   'P 1'
#
loop_
_entity.id
_entity.type
_entity.pdbx_description
1 polymer ?
#
loop_
_entity_poly.entity_id
_entity_poly.type
_entity_poly.pdbx_seq_one_letter_code
_entity_poly.pdbx_strand_id
1 'polypeptide(L)'
;MEQLQNFIRKIKGSREMEERFMIFEEMLKEEREEGREEGRSVLKETLLLCLQSFGDIPDEVLEQIQAQQDMEVLKNWMQTAFQSKTLEEFVQKMQGKRLNFSR
;
A
#
# COMPACT_ATOMS: atom_id res chain seq x y z
N MET A 1 -5.91 -38.36 -41.03
CA MET A 1 -6.17 -38.33 -39.57
C MET A 1 -5.05 -37.63 -38.78
N GLU A 2 -3.77 -37.83 -39.09
CA GLU A 2 -2.65 -37.19 -38.36
C GLU A 2 -2.62 -35.66 -38.40
N GLN A 3 -2.93 -35.04 -39.55
CA GLN A 3 -2.88 -33.57 -39.69
C GLN A 3 -3.88 -32.86 -38.76
N LEU A 4 -5.09 -33.41 -38.63
CA LEU A 4 -6.12 -32.86 -37.74
C LEU A 4 -5.72 -33.01 -36.27
N GLN A 5 -5.16 -34.17 -35.88
CA GLN A 5 -4.66 -34.39 -34.51
C GLN A 5 -3.50 -33.43 -34.16
N ASN A 6 -2.58 -33.20 -35.10
CA ASN A 6 -1.48 -32.24 -34.93
C ASN A 6 -1.98 -30.80 -34.79
N PHE A 7 -3.00 -30.42 -35.56
CA PHE A 7 -3.62 -29.09 -35.45
C PHE A 7 -4.33 -28.91 -34.10
N ILE A 8 -5.11 -29.91 -33.66
CA ILE A 8 -5.77 -29.91 -32.34
C ILE A 8 -4.73 -29.80 -31.21
N ARG A 9 -3.61 -30.55 -31.29
CA ARG A 9 -2.55 -30.48 -30.29
C ARG A 9 -1.92 -29.09 -30.21
N LYS A 10 -1.67 -28.44 -31.35
CA LYS A 10 -1.13 -27.07 -31.39
C LYS A 10 -2.09 -26.05 -30.79
N ILE A 11 -3.39 -26.13 -31.11
CA ILE A 11 -4.40 -25.23 -30.53
C ILE A 11 -4.50 -25.43 -29.02
N LYS A 12 -4.55 -26.68 -28.55
CA LYS A 12 -4.61 -26.98 -27.11
C LYS A 12 -3.38 -26.47 -26.37
N GLY A 13 -2.18 -26.72 -26.88
CA GLY A 13 -0.95 -26.20 -26.28
C GLY A 13 -0.89 -24.67 -26.26
N SER A 14 -1.42 -24.00 -27.29
CA SER A 14 -1.54 -22.53 -27.30
C SER A 14 -2.50 -22.02 -26.23
N ARG A 15 -3.65 -22.68 -26.08
CA ARG A 15 -4.67 -22.30 -25.09
C ARG A 15 -4.23 -22.59 -23.65
N GLU A 16 -3.62 -23.74 -23.40
CA GLU A 16 -3.04 -24.08 -22.09
C GLU A 16 -1.95 -23.08 -21.71
N MET A 17 -1.14 -22.62 -22.68
CA MET A 17 -0.14 -21.59 -22.44
C MET A 17 -0.77 -20.22 -22.16
N GLU A 18 -1.84 -19.86 -22.87
CA GLU A 18 -2.62 -18.64 -22.61
C GLU A 18 -3.23 -18.65 -21.20
N GLU A 19 -3.87 -19.76 -20.80
CA GLU A 19 -4.44 -19.93 -19.46
C GLU A 19 -3.36 -19.80 -18.36
N ARG A 20 -2.19 -20.41 -18.57
CA ARG A 20 -1.05 -20.26 -17.65
C ARG A 20 -0.52 -18.82 -17.59
N PHE A 21 -0.50 -18.13 -18.72
CA PHE A 21 -0.06 -16.73 -18.77
C PHE A 21 -1.02 -15.82 -18.01
N MET A 22 -2.34 -16.00 -18.18
CA MET A 22 -3.34 -15.24 -17.43
C MET A 22 -3.21 -15.45 -15.91
N ILE A 23 -3.02 -16.69 -15.45
CA ILE A 23 -2.81 -16.98 -14.01
C ILE A 23 -1.55 -16.26 -13.51
N PHE A 24 -0.47 -16.29 -14.27
CA PHE A 24 0.77 -15.61 -13.91
C PHE A 24 0.60 -14.08 -13.83
N GLU A 25 -0.17 -13.48 -14.74
CA GLU A 25 -0.49 -12.05 -14.66
C GLU A 25 -1.30 -11.69 -13.42
N GLU A 26 -2.27 -12.51 -13.03
CA GLU A 26 -3.03 -12.32 -11.78
C GLU A 26 -2.11 -12.45 -10.56
N MET A 27 -1.26 -13.48 -10.49
CA MET A 27 -0.26 -13.61 -9.42
C MET A 27 0.65 -12.37 -9.35
N LEU A 28 1.10 -11.85 -10.50
CA LEU A 28 1.91 -10.63 -10.55
C LEU A 28 1.16 -9.35 -10.12
N LYS A 29 -0.17 -9.33 -10.19
CA LYS A 29 -0.98 -8.22 -9.65
C LYS A 29 -1.11 -8.36 -8.14
N GLU A 30 -1.37 -9.57 -7.66
CA GLU A 30 -1.45 -9.90 -6.23
C GLU A 30 -0.14 -9.55 -5.51
N GLU A 31 1.00 -10.04 -5.99
CA GLU A 31 2.34 -9.74 -5.44
C GLU A 31 2.63 -8.24 -5.38
N ARG A 32 2.15 -7.47 -6.37
CA ARG A 32 2.32 -6.01 -6.37
C ARG A 32 1.43 -5.32 -5.35
N GLU A 33 0.24 -5.85 -5.07
CA GLU A 33 -0.63 -5.29 -4.04
C GLU A 33 -0.13 -5.67 -2.64
N GLU A 34 0.33 -6.91 -2.44
CA GLU A 34 0.99 -7.34 -1.20
C GLU A 34 2.22 -6.46 -0.90
N GLY A 35 3.08 -6.20 -1.90
CA GLY A 35 4.20 -5.28 -1.71
C GLY A 35 3.78 -3.84 -1.37
N ARG A 36 2.60 -3.39 -1.82
CA ARG A 36 2.05 -2.08 -1.40
C ARG A 36 1.50 -2.12 0.03
N GLU A 37 0.78 -3.17 0.40
CA GLU A 37 0.31 -3.43 1.77
C GLU A 37 1.48 -3.44 2.76
N GLU A 38 2.51 -4.22 2.48
CA GLU A 38 3.72 -4.31 3.31
C GLU A 38 4.40 -2.95 3.44
N GLY A 39 4.59 -2.24 2.32
CA GLY A 39 5.16 -0.89 2.32
C GLY A 39 4.34 0.11 3.14
N ARG A 40 3.00 0.01 3.10
CA ARG A 40 2.11 0.80 3.97
C ARG A 40 2.28 0.42 5.44
N SER A 41 2.33 -0.87 5.77
CA SER A 41 2.49 -1.36 7.16
C SER A 41 3.80 -0.85 7.77
N VAL A 42 4.92 -1.06 7.07
CA VAL A 42 6.24 -0.62 7.51
C VAL A 42 6.28 0.90 7.75
N LEU A 43 5.64 1.68 6.87
CA LEU A 43 5.59 3.13 7.02
C LEU A 43 4.77 3.57 8.23
N LYS A 44 3.63 2.90 8.50
CA LYS A 44 2.79 3.14 9.70
C LYS A 44 3.55 2.78 10.98
N GLU A 45 4.18 1.62 11.03
CA GLU A 45 4.97 1.17 12.17
C GLU A 45 6.13 2.12 12.47
N THR A 46 6.85 2.54 11.44
CA THR A 46 7.96 3.49 11.58
C THR A 46 7.46 4.86 12.07
N LEU A 47 6.32 5.33 11.57
CA LEU A 47 5.71 6.58 12.01
C LEU A 47 5.35 6.52 13.50
N LEU A 48 4.70 5.43 13.92
CA LEU A 48 4.33 5.22 15.33
C LEU A 48 5.57 5.16 16.22
N LEU A 49 6.63 4.48 15.79
CA LEU A 49 7.91 4.45 16.51
C LEU A 49 8.51 5.85 16.67
N CYS A 50 8.46 6.69 15.63
CA CYS A 50 8.89 8.08 15.73
C CYS A 50 8.05 8.87 16.75
N LEU A 51 6.73 8.72 16.74
CA LEU A 51 5.83 9.46 17.62
C LEU A 51 5.95 9.03 19.09
N GLN A 52 6.29 7.78 19.37
CA GLN A 52 6.58 7.30 20.73
C GLN A 52 7.71 8.07 21.41
N SER A 53 8.61 8.70 20.65
CA SER A 53 9.67 9.56 21.21
C SER A 53 9.12 10.83 21.88
N PHE A 54 7.90 11.24 21.55
CA PHE A 54 7.21 12.37 22.19
C PHE A 54 6.42 11.97 23.44
N GLY A 55 6.14 10.68 23.63
CA GLY A 55 5.35 10.15 24.74
C GLY A 55 4.25 9.19 24.28
N ASP A 56 3.25 8.97 25.14
CA ASP A 56 2.11 8.11 24.86
C ASP A 56 1.27 8.68 23.71
N ILE A 57 0.93 7.80 22.75
CA ILE A 57 0.15 8.17 21.57
C ILE A 57 -1.34 8.02 21.90
N PRO A 58 -2.16 9.08 21.74
CA PRO A 58 -3.61 8.98 21.91
C PRO A 58 -4.22 7.95 20.95
N ASP A 59 -5.19 7.18 21.43
CA ASP A 59 -5.88 6.14 20.65
C ASP A 59 -6.45 6.68 19.34
N GLU A 60 -7.01 7.91 19.35
CA GLU A 60 -7.54 8.54 18.14
C GLU A 60 -6.48 8.73 17.05
N VAL A 61 -5.25 9.09 17.43
CA VAL A 61 -4.13 9.26 16.48
C VAL A 61 -3.66 7.91 15.96
N LEU A 62 -3.59 6.91 16.85
CA LEU A 62 -3.25 5.54 16.49
C LEU A 62 -4.25 4.98 15.47
N GLU A 63 -5.55 5.08 15.74
CA GLU A 63 -6.62 4.64 14.84
C GLU A 63 -6.57 5.35 13.49
N GLN A 64 -6.33 6.66 13.46
CA GLN A 64 -6.19 7.41 12.22
C GLN A 64 -4.99 6.94 11.39
N ILE A 65 -3.84 6.66 12.03
CA ILE A 65 -2.65 6.12 11.35
C ILE A 65 -2.93 4.72 10.80
N GLN A 66 -3.54 3.86 11.60
CA GLN A 66 -3.86 2.48 11.21
C GLN A 66 -4.90 2.42 10.07
N ALA A 67 -5.91 3.29 10.08
CA ALA A 67 -6.94 3.34 9.05
C ALA A 67 -6.46 3.94 7.72
N GLN A 68 -5.34 4.67 7.70
CA GLN A 68 -4.91 5.40 6.51
C GLN A 68 -4.42 4.47 5.39
N GLN A 69 -4.99 4.61 4.20
CA GLN A 69 -4.66 3.78 3.02
C GLN A 69 -3.86 4.52 1.94
N ASP A 70 -3.90 5.86 1.94
CA ASP A 70 -3.12 6.67 1.00
C ASP A 70 -1.67 6.79 1.48
N MET A 71 -0.75 6.24 0.68
CA MET A 71 0.68 6.23 0.94
C MET A 71 1.29 7.64 0.94
N GLU A 72 0.78 8.57 0.12
CA GLU A 72 1.30 9.94 0.09
C GLU A 72 0.90 10.71 1.36
N VAL A 73 -0.28 10.44 1.90
CA VAL A 73 -0.68 10.97 3.21
C VAL A 73 0.24 10.45 4.31
N LEU A 74 0.54 9.14 4.32
CA LEU A 74 1.48 8.56 5.30
C LEU A 74 2.89 9.15 5.18
N LYS A 75 3.41 9.37 3.97
CA LYS A 75 4.70 10.04 3.74
C LYS A 75 4.68 11.48 4.25
N ASN A 76 3.60 12.21 4.01
CA ASN A 76 3.43 13.57 4.51
C ASN A 76 3.35 13.62 6.04
N TRP A 77 2.69 12.64 6.67
CA TRP A 77 2.68 12.51 8.13
C TRP A 77 4.06 12.15 8.67
N MET A 78 4.80 11.26 8.01
CA MET A 78 6.20 10.97 8.36
C MET A 78 7.08 12.22 8.33
N GLN A 79 7.02 13.01 7.26
CA GLN A 79 7.74 14.29 7.19
C GLN A 79 7.32 15.25 8.30
N THR A 80 6.02 15.29 8.60
CA THR A 80 5.47 16.15 9.66
C THR A 80 5.97 15.72 11.04
N ALA A 81 6.04 14.41 11.32
CA ALA A 81 6.57 13.87 12.57
C ALA A 81 8.04 14.27 12.76
N PHE A 82 8.88 14.14 11.72
CA PHE A 82 10.28 14.57 11.77
C PHE A 82 10.47 16.08 12.00
N GLN A 83 9.52 16.90 11.56
CA GLN A 83 9.58 18.36 11.70
C GLN A 83 8.94 18.88 12.99
N SER A 84 8.19 18.04 13.70
CA SER A 84 7.48 18.43 14.91
C SER A 84 8.37 18.21 16.13
N LYS A 85 8.18 19.03 17.16
CA LYS A 85 8.92 18.92 18.43
C LYS A 85 8.10 18.27 19.53
N THR A 86 6.77 18.25 19.39
CA THR A 86 5.85 17.59 20.32
C THR A 86 4.76 16.85 19.56
N LEU A 87 4.07 15.97 20.27
CA LEU A 87 2.95 15.22 19.72
C LEU A 87 1.78 16.13 19.35
N GLU A 88 1.50 17.16 20.16
CA GLU A 88 0.45 18.15 19.87
C GLU A 88 0.73 18.91 18.57
N GLU A 89 1.99 19.31 18.35
CA GLU A 89 2.39 20.00 17.11
C GLU A 89 2.17 19.09 15.89
N PHE A 90 2.51 17.81 16.02
CA PHE A 90 2.26 16.82 14.98
C PHE A 90 0.76 16.70 14.69
N VAL A 91 -0.07 16.49 15.71
CA VAL A 91 -1.53 16.31 15.57
C VAL A 91 -2.18 17.54 14.94
N GLN A 92 -1.77 18.74 15.35
CA GLN A 92 -2.27 20.00 14.77
C GLN A 92 -1.93 20.11 13.28
N LYS A 93 -0.72 19.75 12.86
CA LYS A 93 -0.33 19.78 11.44
C LYS A 93 -0.97 18.67 10.62
N MET A 94 -1.15 17.50 11.21
CA MET A 94 -1.84 16.34 10.64
C MET A 94 -3.30 16.69 10.30
N GLN A 95 -4.01 17.34 11.23
CA GLN A 95 -5.40 17.75 11.08
C GLN A 95 -5.55 19.04 10.26
N GLY A 96 -4.65 20.01 10.45
CA GLY A 96 -4.68 21.32 9.80
C GLY A 96 -4.44 21.31 8.29
N LYS A 97 -3.75 20.29 7.74
CA LYS A 97 -3.59 20.13 6.29
C LYS A 97 -4.86 19.71 5.56
N ARG A 98 -5.89 19.19 6.26
CA ARG A 98 -7.17 18.78 5.66
C ARG A 98 -7.98 19.97 5.12
N LEU A 99 -7.66 21.21 5.53
CA LEU A 99 -8.37 22.43 5.13
C LEU A 99 -7.79 23.15 3.89
N ASN A 100 -6.66 22.70 3.34
CA ASN A 100 -5.94 23.46 2.29
C ASN A 100 -6.08 22.91 0.86
N PHE A 101 -6.86 21.85 0.63
CA PHE A 101 -7.08 21.26 -0.71
C PHE A 101 -8.49 21.47 -1.26
N SER A 102 -9.29 22.39 -0.70
CA SER A 102 -10.61 22.77 -1.23
C SER A 102 -10.60 24.15 -1.90
N ARG A 103 -9.62 24.41 -2.79
CA ARG A 103 -9.65 25.55 -3.71
C ARG A 103 -9.41 25.10 -5.14
#